data_AF-A0A1M7SBZ7-F1
#
_entry.id   AF-A0A1M7SBZ7-F1
#
_cell.length_a   1.000
_cell.length_b   1.000
_cell.length_c   1.000
_cell.angle_alpha   90.00
_cell.angle_beta   90.00
_cell.angle_gamma   90.00
#
_symmetry.space_group_name_H-M   'P 1'
#
loop_
_entity.id
_entity.type
_entity.pdbx_description
1 polymer ?
#
loop_
_entity_poly.entity_id
_entity_poly.type
_entity_poly.pdbx_seq_one_letter_code
_entity_poly.pdbx_strand_id
1 'polypeptide(L)' 'MLLFRQMKSLQKFVSVHANGHNHFNLQRHLVDRQTYKTCRSATLVEWQILIA' A
#
# COMPACT_ATOMS: atom_id res chain seq x y z
N MET A 1 2.47 -17.73 8.99
CA MET A 1 1.63 -17.21 7.89
C MET A 1 0.29 -17.94 7.96
N LEU A 2 -0.75 -17.31 8.53
CA LEU A 2 -2.08 -17.92 8.58
C LEU A 2 -2.61 -18.01 7.15
N LEU A 3 -2.92 -19.23 6.70
CA LEU A 3 -3.44 -19.46 5.35
C LEU A 3 -4.91 -19.07 5.28
N PHE A 4 -5.31 -18.41 4.20
CA PHE A 4 -6.71 -18.15 3.90
C PHE A 4 -7.44 -19.47 3.66
N ARG A 5 -8.46 -19.77 4.48
CA ARG A 5 -9.24 -21.01 4.37
C ARG A 5 -10.16 -21.04 3.15
N GLN A 6 -10.49 -19.86 2.58
CA GLN A 6 -11.41 -19.74 1.45
C GLN A 6 -10.89 -18.72 0.42
N MET A 7 -11.03 -19.04 -0.87
CA MET A 7 -10.63 -18.16 -1.98
C MET A 7 -11.32 -16.78 -1.92
N LYS A 8 -12.60 -16.75 -1.53
CA LYS A 8 -13.37 -15.50 -1.37
C LYS A 8 -12.76 -14.56 -0.33
N SER A 9 -12.21 -15.10 0.76
CA SER A 9 -11.56 -14.31 1.81
C SER A 9 -10.21 -13.76 1.34
N LEU A 10 -9.44 -14.57 0.59
CA LEU A 10 -8.21 -14.14 -0.04
C LEU A 10 -8.47 -13.02 -1.06
N GLN A 11 -9.46 -13.19 -1.94
CA GLN A 11 -9.81 -12.19 -2.96
C GLN A 11 -10.18 -10.84 -2.33
N LYS A 12 -11.07 -10.83 -1.32
CA LYS A 12 -11.43 -9.59 -0.63
C LYS A 12 -10.23 -8.91 0.01
N PHE A 13 -9.38 -9.69 0.69
CA PHE A 13 -8.17 -9.17 1.32
C PHE A 13 -7.21 -8.57 0.29
N VAL A 14 -6.92 -9.30 -0.78
CA VAL A 14 -6.01 -8.85 -1.85
C VAL A 14 -6.55 -7.61 -2.55
N SER A 15 -7.85 -7.53 -2.85
CA SER A 15 -8.44 -6.36 -3.51
C SER A 15 -8.32 -5.09 -2.67
N VAL A 16 -8.56 -5.16 -1.36
CA VAL A 16 -8.40 -4.00 -0.45
C VAL A 16 -6.92 -3.64 -0.28
N HIS A 17 -6.07 -4.63 -0.07
CA HIS A 17 -4.63 -4.42 0.12
C HIS A 17 -3.96 -3.84 -1.14
N ALA A 18 -4.33 -4.35 -2.32
CA ALA A 18 -3.81 -3.86 -3.60
C ALA A 18 -4.26 -2.42 -3.87
N ASN A 19 -5.49 -2.06 -3.51
CA ASN A 19 -5.97 -0.67 -3.65
C ASN A 19 -5.12 0.29 -2.81
N GLY A 20 -4.86 -0.04 -1.53
CA GLY A 20 -3.97 0.76 -0.70
C GLY A 20 -2.57 0.90 -1.29
N HIS A 21 -1.93 -0.20 -1.71
CA HIS A 21 -0.61 -0.15 -2.35
C HIS A 21 -0.59 0.67 -3.65
N ASN A 22 -1.64 0.57 -4.46
CA ASN A 22 -1.77 1.32 -5.71
C ASN A 22 -2.00 2.81 -5.44
N HIS A 23 -2.79 3.15 -4.41
CA HIS A 23 -3.11 4.53 -4.06
C HIS A 23 -1.87 5.28 -3.58
N PHE A 24 -1.06 4.67 -2.72
CA PHE A 24 0.14 5.32 -2.16
C PHE A 24 1.38 5.23 -3.07
N ASN A 25 1.21 4.82 -4.33
CA ASN A 25 2.26 4.69 -5.34
C ASN A 25 3.57 4.11 -4.78
N LEU A 26 3.45 3.11 -3.90
CA LEU A 26 4.58 2.43 -3.29
C LEU A 26 5.27 1.63 -4.40
N GLN A 27 6.33 2.20 -4.95
CA GLN A 27 7.14 1.57 -5.98
C GLN A 27 7.54 0.17 -5.51
N ARG A 28 7.14 -0.85 -6.27
CA ARG A 28 7.43 -2.27 -5.96
C ARG A 28 8.87 -2.69 -6.29
N HIS A 29 9.66 -1.78 -6.86
CA HIS A 29 11.06 -1.98 -7.19
C HIS A 29 11.94 -1.33 -6.11
N LEU A 30 13.15 -1.86 -5.92
CA LEU A 30 14.15 -1.21 -5.10
C LEU A 30 14.47 0.14 -5.73
N VAL A 31 14.24 1.20 -4.96
CA VAL A 31 14.54 2.58 -5.34
C VAL A 31 15.65 3.08 -4.45
N ASP A 32 16.39 4.08 -4.92
CA ASP A 32 17.40 4.68 -4.08
C ASP A 32 16.77 5.34 -2.85
N ARG A 33 17.60 5.57 -1.82
CA ARG A 33 17.13 6.08 -0.53
C ARG A 33 16.48 7.45 -0.66
N GLN A 34 16.92 8.30 -1.58
CA GLN A 34 16.37 9.64 -1.73
C GLN A 34 14.96 9.58 -2.31
N THR A 35 14.75 8.81 -3.38
CA THR A 35 13.42 8.59 -3.97
C THR A 35 12.45 8.00 -2.95
N TYR A 36 12.89 6.98 -2.19
CA TYR A 36 12.07 6.38 -1.13
C TYR A 36 11.60 7.42 -0.09
N LYS A 37 12.49 8.30 0.36
CA LYS A 37 12.14 9.32 1.35
C LYS A 37 11.12 10.33 0.82
N THR A 38 11.30 10.79 -0.41
CA THR A 38 10.38 11.74 -1.05
C THR A 38 8.98 11.13 -1.17
N CYS A 39 8.88 9.91 -1.71
CA CYS A 39 7.59 9.20 -1.82
C CYS A 39 6.95 8.99 -0.44
N ARG A 40 7.72 8.54 0.56
CA ARG A 40 7.22 8.35 1.93
C ARG A 40 6.63 9.63 2.53
N SER A 41 7.29 10.77 2.33
CA SER A 41 6.80 12.05 2.83
C SER A 41 5.51 12.49 2.13
N ALA A 42 5.41 12.32 0.81
CA ALA A 42 4.19 12.62 0.05
C ALA A 42 3.02 11.73 0.48
N THR A 43 3.25 10.42 0.57
CA THR A 43 2.29 9.43 1.07
C THR A 43 1.75 9.78 2.46
N LEU A 44 2.60 10.25 3.38
CA LEU A 44 2.15 10.64 4.73
C LEU A 44 1.16 11.81 4.71
N VAL A 45 1.35 12.77 3.81
CA VAL A 45 0.44 13.91 3.66
C VAL A 45 -0.90 13.44 3.08
N GLU A 46 -0.88 12.57 2.07
CA GLU A 46 -2.10 11.98 1.50
C GLU A 46 -2.91 11.22 2.56
N TRP A 47 -2.23 10.45 3.42
CA TRP A 47 -2.89 9.76 4.54
C TRP A 47 -3.53 10.72 5.55
N GLN A 48 -2.87 11.82 5.87
CA GLN A 48 -3.43 12.83 6.78
C GLN A 48 -4.69 13.46 6.21
N ILE A 49 -4.74 13.69 4.89
CA ILE A 49 -5.91 14.22 4.19
C ILE A 49 -7.07 13.22 4.21
N LEU A 50 -6.80 11.92 4.02
CA LEU A 50 -7.84 10.89 3.97
C LEU A 50 -8.47 10.57 5.33
N ILE A 51 -7.78 10.85 6.43
CA ILE A 51 -8.23 10.56 7.80
C ILE A 51 -8.89 11.79 8.46
N ALA A 52 -8.68 12.99 7.91
CA ALA A 52 -9.34 14.23 8.35
C ALA A 52 -10.82 14.26 7.95
#